data_AF-A0A1H5JG65-F1
#
_entry.id   AF-A0A1H5JG65-F1
#
_cell.length_a   1.000
_cell.length_b   1.000
_cell.length_c   1.000
_cell.angle_alpha   90.00
_cell.angle_beta   90.00
_cell.angle_gamma   90.00
#
_symmetry.space_group_name_H-M   'P 1'
#
loop_
_entity.id
_entity.type
_entity.pdbx_description
1 polymer ?
#
loop_
_entity_poly.entity_id
_entity_poly.type
_entity_poly.pdbx_seq_one_letter_code
_entity_poly.pdbx_strand_id
1 'polypeptide(L)'
;MTDCYVFDIDGTIADCSHRIHHIEKKDWRSFFAACGDDAPIPHIIGLAQDLYRSGRCVVYVSGRSDECSAETEGWLDTHKLPVGPIYMRKAGDHRPDNLVKGELLAKVVADGYRPIMAFDDRNQVVKMWRENGIPCAQVADGDF
;
A
#
# COMPACT_ATOMS: atom_id res chain seq x y z
N MET A 1 11.22 -12.40 -14.38
CA MET A 1 10.49 -11.47 -13.51
C MET A 1 9.42 -10.75 -14.30
N THR A 2 8.23 -10.59 -13.74
CA THR A 2 7.07 -9.92 -14.33
C THR A 2 7.07 -8.43 -13.97
N ASP A 3 6.99 -7.54 -14.95
CA ASP A 3 6.84 -6.09 -14.68
C ASP A 3 5.55 -5.80 -13.93
N CYS A 4 5.64 -5.04 -12.84
CA CYS A 4 4.48 -4.66 -12.05
C CYS A 4 4.48 -3.17 -11.65
N TYR A 5 3.26 -2.68 -11.39
CA TYR A 5 2.99 -1.37 -10.81
C TYR A 5 2.59 -1.59 -9.36
N VAL A 6 3.32 -0.97 -8.44
CA VAL A 6 3.11 -1.10 -7.01
C VAL A 6 2.21 0.02 -6.51
N PHE A 7 1.18 -0.33 -5.78
CA PHE A 7 0.31 0.61 -5.09
C PHE A 7 0.42 0.41 -3.59
N ASP A 8 0.73 1.49 -2.87
CA ASP A 8 0.39 1.59 -1.47
C ASP A 8 -1.14 1.64 -1.26
N ILE A 9 -1.59 1.41 -0.03
CA ILE A 9 -3.00 1.43 0.35
C ILE A 9 -3.39 2.72 1.07
N ASP A 10 -2.85 2.98 2.26
CA ASP A 10 -3.30 4.04 3.17
C ASP A 10 -2.75 5.40 2.73
N GLY A 11 -3.63 6.35 2.42
CA GLY A 11 -3.27 7.65 1.83
C GLY A 11 -3.06 7.61 0.32
N THR A 12 -3.08 6.43 -0.30
CA THR A 12 -2.86 6.22 -1.74
C THR A 12 -4.14 5.81 -2.48
N ILE A 13 -4.71 4.63 -2.18
CA ILE A 13 -6.01 4.19 -2.73
C ILE A 13 -7.14 4.28 -1.71
N ALA A 14 -6.81 4.30 -0.42
CA ALA A 14 -7.73 4.34 0.70
C ALA A 14 -7.44 5.57 1.57
N ASP A 15 -8.43 6.42 1.78
CA ASP A 15 -8.35 7.53 2.73
C ASP A 15 -8.60 7.00 4.14
N CYS A 16 -7.53 6.97 4.94
CA CYS A 16 -7.55 6.51 6.33
C CYS A 16 -7.74 7.65 7.34
N SER A 17 -8.06 8.86 6.91
CA SER A 17 -8.11 10.05 7.76
C SER A 17 -9.05 9.90 8.96
N HIS A 18 -10.17 9.18 8.80
CA HIS A 18 -11.15 8.98 9.87
C HIS A 18 -10.58 8.19 11.05
N ARG A 19 -9.54 7.38 10.85
CA ARG A 19 -8.95 6.50 11.87
C ARG A 19 -7.60 6.98 12.41
N ILE A 20 -7.00 8.04 11.85
CA ILE A 20 -5.69 8.58 12.32
C ILE A 20 -5.69 8.90 13.81
N HIS A 21 -6.81 9.33 14.38
CA HIS A 21 -6.96 9.63 15.81
C HIS A 21 -6.65 8.42 16.73
N HIS A 22 -6.66 7.19 16.22
CA HIS A 22 -6.21 6.01 16.96
C HIS A 22 -4.68 5.97 17.10
N ILE A 23 -3.92 6.44 16.08
CA ILE A 23 -2.46 6.53 16.11
C ILE A 23 -2.01 7.54 17.18
N GLU A 24 -2.69 8.68 17.29
CA GLU A 24 -2.41 9.70 18.32
C GLU A 24 -2.53 9.12 19.74
N LYS A 25 -3.43 8.15 19.93
CA LYS A 25 -3.64 7.42 21.18
C LYS A 25 -2.77 6.16 21.29
N LYS A 26 -1.91 5.89 20.30
CA LYS A 26 -1.11 4.66 20.15
C LYS A 26 -1.95 3.37 20.15
N ASP A 27 -3.22 3.48 19.75
CA ASP A 27 -4.16 2.36 19.65
C ASP A 27 -4.12 1.74 18.24
N TRP A 28 -3.01 1.06 17.95
CA TRP A 28 -2.80 0.41 16.66
C TRP A 28 -3.86 -0.64 16.33
N ARG A 29 -4.38 -1.33 17.35
CA ARG A 29 -5.39 -2.37 17.18
C ARG A 29 -6.68 -1.76 16.62
N SER A 30 -7.19 -0.69 17.22
CA SER A 30 -8.38 -0.01 16.70
C SER A 30 -8.12 0.66 15.35
N PHE A 31 -6.90 1.19 15.13
CA PHE A 31 -6.52 1.73 13.82
C PHE A 31 -6.63 0.68 12.71
N PHE A 32 -6.14 -0.54 12.93
CA PHE A 32 -6.24 -1.59 11.91
C PHE A 32 -7.65 -2.19 11.81
N ALA A 33 -8.37 -2.31 12.92
CA ALA A 33 -9.75 -2.83 12.91
C ALA A 33 -10.74 -1.93 12.14
N ALA A 34 -10.45 -0.63 12.02
CA ALA A 34 -11.29 0.33 11.31
C ALA A 34 -10.97 0.47 9.80
N CYS A 35 -10.02 -0.31 9.26
CA CYS A 35 -9.56 -0.15 7.87
C CYS A 35 -10.60 -0.53 6.80
N GLY A 36 -11.61 -1.32 7.17
CA GLY A 36 -12.73 -1.65 6.30
C GLY A 36 -13.67 -0.48 5.99
N ASP A 37 -13.60 0.59 6.79
CA ASP A 37 -14.43 1.80 6.62
C ASP A 37 -13.69 2.92 5.87
N ASP A 38 -12.48 2.66 5.36
CA ASP A 38 -11.70 3.66 4.63
C ASP A 38 -12.45 4.13 3.38
N ALA A 39 -12.49 5.45 3.15
CA ALA A 39 -13.11 5.99 1.95
C ALA A 39 -12.19 5.74 0.73
N PRO A 40 -12.74 5.37 -0.44
CA PRO A 40 -11.92 5.14 -1.63
C PRO A 40 -11.36 6.46 -2.19
N ILE A 41 -10.13 6.45 -2.69
CA ILE A 41 -9.51 7.54 -3.47
C ILE A 41 -9.72 7.23 -4.96
N PRO A 42 -10.78 7.77 -5.60
CA PRO A 42 -11.31 7.17 -6.83
C PRO A 42 -10.37 7.31 -8.04
N HIS A 43 -9.57 8.38 -8.08
CA HIS A 43 -8.69 8.65 -9.21
C HIS A 43 -7.46 7.72 -9.23
N ILE A 44 -6.91 7.33 -8.07
CA ILE A 44 -5.82 6.35 -7.99
C ILE A 44 -6.35 4.93 -8.22
N ILE A 45 -7.55 4.62 -7.70
CA ILE A 45 -8.23 3.35 -8.01
C ILE A 45 -8.48 3.20 -9.51
N GLY A 46 -8.98 4.26 -10.16
CA GLY A 46 -9.19 4.29 -11.61
C GLY A 46 -7.90 4.02 -12.38
N LEU A 47 -6.78 4.62 -11.96
CA LEU A 47 -5.47 4.37 -12.54
C LEU A 47 -5.03 2.91 -12.40
N ALA A 48 -5.17 2.31 -11.21
CA ALA A 48 -4.85 0.90 -11.00
C ALA A 48 -5.68 0.00 -11.92
N GLN A 49 -6.99 0.28 -12.04
CA GLN A 49 -7.89 -0.44 -12.93
C GLN A 49 -7.52 -0.28 -14.41
N ASP A 50 -7.15 0.92 -14.86
CA ASP A 50 -6.75 1.17 -16.25
C ASP A 50 -5.44 0.44 -16.60
N LEU A 51 -4.46 0.46 -15.70
CA LEU A 51 -3.23 -0.32 -15.84
C LEU A 51 -3.53 -1.81 -15.96
N TYR A 52 -4.37 -2.34 -15.07
CA TYR A 52 -4.77 -3.75 -15.12
C TYR A 52 -5.50 -4.12 -16.42
N ARG A 53 -6.47 -3.30 -16.85
CA ARG A 53 -7.19 -3.49 -18.12
C ARG A 53 -6.27 -3.43 -19.34
N SER A 54 -5.17 -2.70 -19.26
CA SER A 54 -4.13 -2.66 -20.30
C SER A 54 -3.15 -3.85 -20.25
N GLY A 55 -3.41 -4.86 -19.41
CA GLY A 55 -2.60 -6.07 -19.28
C GLY A 55 -1.37 -5.91 -18.39
N ARG A 56 -1.33 -4.89 -17.52
CA ARG A 56 -0.23 -4.70 -16.56
C ARG A 56 -0.51 -5.43 -15.26
N CYS A 57 0.54 -5.95 -14.63
CA CYS A 57 0.46 -6.54 -13.30
C CYS A 57 0.40 -5.43 -12.24
N VAL A 58 -0.53 -5.58 -11.28
CA VAL A 58 -0.69 -4.71 -10.12
C VAL A 58 -0.28 -5.49 -8.88
N VAL A 59 0.50 -4.85 -8.00
CA VAL A 59 0.94 -5.39 -6.71
C VAL A 59 0.63 -4.36 -5.62
N TYR A 60 0.17 -4.81 -4.47
CA TYR A 60 -0.08 -3.94 -3.32
C TYR A 60 0.99 -4.12 -2.26
N VAL A 61 1.54 -3.02 -1.73
CA VAL A 61 2.53 -3.04 -0.65
C VAL A 61 2.09 -2.05 0.43
N SER A 62 1.66 -2.57 1.58
CA SER A 62 1.01 -1.78 2.62
C SER A 62 1.77 -1.81 3.95
N GLY A 63 1.72 -0.69 4.68
CA GLY A 63 2.15 -0.61 6.07
C GLY A 63 1.15 -1.21 7.07
N ARG A 64 -0.06 -1.59 6.63
CA ARG A 64 -1.06 -2.28 7.44
C ARG A 64 -0.51 -3.60 8.00
N SER A 65 -0.84 -3.91 9.25
CA SER A 65 -0.56 -5.21 9.89
C SER A 65 -1.30 -6.33 9.14
N ASP A 66 -0.66 -7.47 8.93
CA ASP A 66 -1.26 -8.68 8.35
C ASP A 66 -2.42 -9.24 9.21
N GLU A 67 -2.57 -8.78 10.46
CA GLU A 67 -3.76 -9.02 11.28
C GLU A 67 -5.06 -8.52 10.65
N CYS A 68 -5.00 -7.53 9.75
CA CYS A 68 -6.16 -7.00 9.01
C CYS A 68 -6.14 -7.35 7.51
N SER A 69 -5.46 -8.45 7.13
CA SER A 69 -5.39 -8.91 5.73
C SER A 69 -6.77 -9.20 5.16
N ALA A 70 -7.62 -9.89 5.92
CA ALA A 70 -8.95 -10.28 5.46
C ALA A 70 -9.86 -9.06 5.21
N GLU A 71 -9.83 -8.08 6.10
CA GLU A 71 -10.55 -6.82 5.97
C GLU A 71 -10.02 -6.00 4.79
N THR A 72 -8.70 -5.95 4.62
CA THR A 72 -8.06 -5.25 3.50
C THR A 72 -8.42 -5.89 2.16
N GLU A 73 -8.38 -7.23 2.06
CA GLU A 73 -8.79 -7.97 0.87
C GLU A 73 -10.27 -7.74 0.54
N GLY A 74 -11.15 -7.80 1.54
CA GLY A 74 -12.58 -7.52 1.36
C GLY A 74 -12.84 -6.07 0.91
N TRP A 75 -12.08 -5.11 1.41
CA TRP A 75 -12.15 -3.71 0.98
C TRP A 75 -11.73 -3.55 -0.48
N LEU A 76 -10.61 -4.16 -0.89
CA LEU A 76 -10.15 -4.14 -2.28
C LEU A 76 -11.18 -4.74 -3.24
N ASP A 77 -11.81 -5.87 -2.87
CA ASP A 77 -12.86 -6.51 -3.66
C ASP A 77 -14.10 -5.62 -3.77
N THR A 78 -14.56 -5.05 -2.64
CA THR A 78 -15.71 -4.14 -2.59
C THR A 78 -15.55 -2.96 -3.54
N HIS A 79 -14.34 -2.40 -3.60
CA HIS A 79 -14.00 -1.27 -4.47
C HIS A 79 -13.51 -1.67 -5.87
N LYS A 80 -13.58 -2.96 -6.22
CA LYS A 80 -13.23 -3.51 -7.54
C LYS A 80 -11.81 -3.17 -7.96
N LEU A 81 -10.88 -3.26 -7.02
CA LEU A 81 -9.46 -3.11 -7.31
C LEU A 81 -8.97 -4.33 -8.11
N PRO A 82 -7.96 -4.17 -8.97
CA PRO A 82 -7.32 -5.28 -9.64
C PRO A 82 -6.89 -6.40 -8.69
N VAL A 83 -7.15 -7.65 -9.07
CA VAL A 83 -6.60 -8.80 -8.35
C VAL A 83 -5.09 -8.81 -8.50
N GLY A 84 -4.38 -8.87 -7.38
CA GLY A 84 -2.93 -8.87 -7.36
C GLY A 84 -2.38 -9.31 -6.00
N PRO A 85 -1.07 -9.64 -5.92
CA PRO A 85 -0.41 -9.95 -4.67
C PRO A 85 -0.49 -8.77 -3.68
N ILE A 86 -0.67 -9.08 -2.41
CA ILE A 86 -0.68 -8.10 -1.32
C ILE A 86 0.45 -8.44 -0.36
N TYR A 87 1.31 -7.46 -0.12
CA TYR A 87 2.42 -7.55 0.83
C TYR A 87 2.16 -6.61 1.99
N MET A 88 2.09 -7.16 3.20
CA MET A 88 1.70 -6.43 4.41
C MET A 88 2.77 -6.55 5.48
N ARG A 89 2.77 -5.58 6.40
CA ARG A 89 3.61 -5.59 7.59
C ARG A 89 3.23 -6.77 8.48
N LYS A 90 4.21 -7.49 9.01
CA LYS A 90 3.97 -8.60 9.93
C LYS A 90 3.41 -8.10 11.27
N ALA A 91 2.46 -8.84 11.85
CA ALA A 91 1.94 -8.61 13.20
C ALA A 91 3.06 -8.41 14.22
N GLY A 92 2.92 -7.39 15.07
CA GLY A 92 3.89 -7.03 16.11
C GLY A 92 5.15 -6.32 15.62
N ASP A 93 5.28 -6.03 14.32
CA ASP A 93 6.36 -5.21 13.80
C ASP A 93 6.02 -3.72 13.90
N HIS A 94 6.71 -2.99 14.78
CA HIS A 94 6.51 -1.56 15.01
C HIS A 94 7.61 -0.69 14.39
N ARG A 95 8.46 -1.25 13.52
CA ARG A 95 9.52 -0.48 12.85
C ARG A 95 8.95 0.55 11.87
N PRO A 96 9.68 1.62 11.55
CA PRO A 96 9.29 2.60 10.53
C PRO A 96 8.88 1.98 9.19
N ASP A 97 7.88 2.57 8.52
CA ASP A 97 7.30 2.05 7.26
C ASP A 97 8.33 1.87 6.15
N ASN A 98 9.27 2.79 6.01
CA ASN A 98 10.31 2.72 4.98
C ASN A 98 11.19 1.47 5.15
N LEU A 99 11.50 1.07 6.39
CA LEU A 99 12.28 -0.14 6.65
C LEU A 99 11.47 -1.40 6.33
N VAL A 100 10.21 -1.44 6.78
CA VAL A 100 9.32 -2.59 6.51
C VAL A 100 9.04 -2.75 5.03
N LYS A 101 8.64 -1.67 4.34
CA LYS A 101 8.37 -1.71 2.90
C LYS A 101 9.63 -2.01 2.08
N GLY A 102 10.83 -1.66 2.55
CA GLY A 102 12.09 -2.10 1.95
C GLY A 102 12.28 -3.63 2.01
N GLU A 103 11.95 -4.26 3.14
CA GLU A 103 11.93 -5.73 3.25
C GLU A 103 10.84 -6.37 2.40
N LEU A 104 9.65 -5.76 2.35
CA LEU A 104 8.56 -6.22 1.49
C LEU A 104 8.92 -6.11 0.01
N LEU A 105 9.62 -5.06 -0.41
CA LEU A 105 10.17 -4.96 -1.77
C LEU A 105 11.13 -6.12 -2.07
N ALA A 106 12.02 -6.47 -1.15
CA ALA A 106 12.90 -7.63 -1.35
C ALA A 106 12.09 -8.92 -1.56
N LYS A 107 10.97 -9.09 -0.83
CA LYS A 107 10.05 -10.22 -0.99
C LYS A 107 9.31 -10.17 -2.34
N VAL A 108 8.80 -9.01 -2.76
CA VAL A 108 8.18 -8.78 -4.09
C VAL A 108 9.13 -9.24 -5.20
N VAL A 109 10.41 -8.86 -5.11
CA VAL A 109 11.44 -9.26 -6.08
C VAL A 109 11.72 -10.75 -6.03
N ALA A 110 11.84 -11.34 -4.83
CA ALA A 110 12.07 -12.77 -4.64
C ALA A 110 10.93 -13.63 -5.19
N ASP A 111 9.69 -13.15 -5.08
CA ASP A 111 8.50 -13.80 -5.64
C ASP A 111 8.37 -13.62 -7.17
N GLY A 112 9.34 -12.95 -7.80
CA GLY A 112 9.47 -12.86 -9.25
C GLY A 112 8.86 -11.62 -9.88
N TYR A 113 8.48 -10.60 -9.11
CA TYR A 113 7.97 -9.34 -9.63
C TYR A 113 9.08 -8.30 -9.77
N ARG A 114 9.00 -7.49 -10.84
CA ARG A 114 9.89 -6.36 -11.08
C ARG A 114 9.08 -5.08 -10.97
N PRO A 115 9.12 -4.38 -9.82
CA PRO A 115 8.52 -3.06 -9.71
C PRO A 115 9.16 -2.10 -10.72
N ILE A 116 8.35 -1.56 -11.62
CA ILE A 116 8.79 -0.55 -12.60
C ILE A 116 8.28 0.85 -12.26
N MET A 117 7.27 0.95 -11.40
CA MET A 117 6.70 2.18 -10.89
C MET A 117 5.98 1.91 -9.57
N ALA A 118 6.12 2.80 -8.61
CA ALA A 118 5.37 2.78 -7.35
C ALA A 118 4.49 4.03 -7.19
N PHE A 119 3.35 3.87 -6.52
CA PHE A 119 2.47 4.94 -6.07
C PHE A 119 2.37 4.87 -4.55
N ASP A 120 2.77 5.94 -3.87
CA ASP A 120 2.86 6.01 -2.41
C ASP A 120 2.63 7.47 -1.99
N ASP A 121 2.18 7.74 -0.78
CA ASP A 121 1.91 9.09 -0.29
C ASP A 121 3.04 9.60 0.62
N ARG A 122 3.62 8.72 1.43
CA ARG A 122 4.47 9.07 2.57
C ARG A 122 5.92 9.38 2.18
N ASN A 123 6.44 10.53 2.59
CA ASN A 123 7.77 11.05 2.21
C ASN A 123 8.90 10.03 2.39
N GLN A 124 8.98 9.38 3.56
CA GLN A 124 10.04 8.42 3.87
C GLN A 124 9.98 7.16 3.00
N VAL A 125 8.79 6.74 2.56
CA VAL A 125 8.58 5.56 1.74
C VAL A 125 8.83 5.88 0.28
N VAL A 126 8.36 7.04 -0.20
CA VAL A 126 8.70 7.58 -1.52
C VAL A 126 10.21 7.67 -1.71
N LYS A 127 10.93 8.16 -0.69
CA LYS A 127 12.40 8.18 -0.69
C LYS A 127 12.98 6.76 -0.78
N MET A 128 12.46 5.82 0.00
CA MET A 128 12.89 4.41 -0.03
C MET A 128 12.73 3.79 -1.43
N TRP A 129 11.58 3.98 -2.09
CA TRP A 129 11.37 3.46 -3.46
C TRP A 129 12.44 3.99 -4.41
N ARG A 130 12.67 5.31 -4.37
CA ARG A 130 13.65 6.00 -5.23
C ARG A 130 15.09 5.55 -4.95
N GLU A 131 15.46 5.36 -3.68
CA GLU A 131 16.79 4.85 -3.28
C GLU A 131 17.03 3.42 -3.76
N ASN A 132 15.97 2.63 -3.94
CA ASN A 132 16.03 1.29 -4.53
C ASN A 132 15.88 1.28 -6.06
N GLY A 133 16.01 2.44 -6.71
CA GLY A 133 15.98 2.56 -8.17
C GLY A 133 14.59 2.44 -8.81
N ILE A 134 13.52 2.52 -8.02
CA ILE A 134 12.14 2.43 -8.49
C ILE A 134 11.56 3.84 -8.58
N PRO A 135 11.15 4.31 -9.78
CA PRO A 135 10.41 5.56 -9.91
C PRO A 135 9.14 5.52 -9.04
N CYS A 136 8.88 6.61 -8.31
CA CYS A 136 7.74 6.69 -7.41
C CYS A 136 6.99 8.01 -7.61
N ALA A 137 5.71 7.90 -7.97
CA ALA A 137 4.76 9.01 -7.99
C ALA A 137 4.19 9.18 -6.58
N GLN A 138 4.44 10.37 -6.03
CA GLN A 138 3.86 10.76 -4.76
C GLN A 138 2.46 11.33 -5.02
N VAL A 139 1.42 10.70 -4.46
CA VAL A 139 0.02 10.99 -4.84
C VAL A 139 -0.70 11.95 -3.89
N ALA A 140 -0.13 12.22 -2.71
CA ALA A 140 -0.63 13.17 -1.72
C ALA A 140 0.54 13.77 -0.92
N ASP A 141 0.27 14.82 -0.15
CA ASP A 141 1.23 15.37 0.81
C ASP A 141 1.56 14.30 1.87
N GLY A 142 2.85 14.09 2.14
CA GLY A 142 3.32 12.90 2.87
C GLY A 142 4.18 13.18 4.09
N ASP A 143 4.08 14.37 4.70
CA ASP A 143 4.95 14.77 5.82
C ASP A 143 4.43 14.27 7.18
N PHE A 144 4.50 12.94 7.37
CA PHE A 144 4.12 12.24 8.60
C PHE A 144 4.83 10.89 8.76
#